data_AF-A0A965TCW7-F1
#
_entry.id   AF-A0A965TCW7-F1
#
_cell.length_a   1.000
_cell.length_b   1.000
_cell.length_c   1.000
_cell.angle_alpha   90.00
_cell.angle_beta   90.00
_cell.angle_gamma   90.00
#
_symmetry.space_group_name_H-M   'P 1'
#
loop_
_entity.id
_entity.type
_entity.pdbx_description
1 polymer ?
#
loop_
_entity_poly.entity_id
_entity_poly.type
_entity_poly.pdbx_seq_one_letter_code
_entity_poly.pdbx_strand_id
1 'polypeptide(L)'
;MTNDKIIELKKVSKYYDGKPVVKNLSLSIKKGEFVTFLGPSGCGKTTTLRMIAGFELPSEGQVLFAGEDITKLPPHKRPVNTVFQRYALFPHLNVFNNIAFGLKLKKIPYTKTDKKGITQNLTRKYTKQEIAEKVNKALLLVDLADYGHRNVSSLSGGQMQRVAIARALVNEPEVLLLDEPLGALDLKMRKDMQLELMDMHKRLGITFIYVTHDQEEALTMSDTIIVMKDGVVQQIGSPKKVYDEPANAFVADFIGESNIFSGIMRKDYLVEFAGAKLECVDKGFKRNEPIDVIIRPEDIYVLKADNERAMFHAEVTSCVFKGTHYHTTVMTYGEERNEIMLYDNVECRAGEKIGIYIAPTDLHIMHKSRIINEIFTEMWDCGIVEISGGRFPCNSDLPSGTSVMVQIDFDDVVLHDDESDGIIGAEVINSIYKGSYFQCVVRTDDYYDFFIDTEDDWMKGDRVGISVKPENIIVKQIERSKDE
;
A
#
# COMPACT_ATOMS: atom_id res chain seq x y z
N MET A 1 -27.46 -17.61 -5.15
CA MET A 1 -26.10 -17.08 -4.95
C MET A 1 -26.24 -15.71 -4.32
N THR A 2 -26.27 -15.65 -3.00
CA THR A 2 -26.35 -14.38 -2.26
C THR A 2 -25.07 -13.60 -2.51
N ASN A 3 -25.19 -12.40 -3.07
CA ASN A 3 -24.05 -11.54 -3.36
C ASN A 3 -23.46 -11.05 -2.03
N ASP A 4 -22.38 -11.69 -1.57
CA ASP A 4 -21.71 -11.40 -0.28
C ASP A 4 -20.92 -10.08 -0.31
N LYS A 5 -20.96 -9.37 -1.44
CA LYS A 5 -20.25 -8.12 -1.69
C LYS A 5 -21.09 -6.93 -1.29
N ILE A 6 -20.57 -6.11 -0.37
CA ILE A 6 -21.24 -4.89 0.08
C ILE A 6 -20.83 -3.67 -0.73
N ILE A 7 -19.54 -3.58 -1.13
CA ILE A 7 -18.99 -2.51 -1.97
C ILE A 7 -18.28 -3.15 -3.15
N GLU A 8 -18.54 -2.64 -4.36
CA GLU A 8 -17.76 -2.98 -5.55
C GLU A 8 -17.34 -1.70 -6.27
N LEU A 9 -16.04 -1.56 -6.55
CA LEU A 9 -15.52 -0.57 -7.48
C LEU A 9 -15.28 -1.27 -8.82
N LYS A 10 -15.83 -0.73 -9.90
CA LYS A 10 -15.67 -1.28 -11.25
C LYS A 10 -14.95 -0.26 -12.13
N LYS A 11 -13.69 -0.55 -12.44
CA LYS A 11 -12.81 0.25 -13.31
C LYS A 11 -12.83 1.74 -12.94
N VAL A 12 -12.76 2.04 -11.65
CA VAL A 12 -12.86 3.40 -11.15
C VAL A 12 -11.55 4.15 -11.40
N SER A 13 -11.65 5.27 -12.12
CA SER A 13 -10.52 6.17 -12.33
C SER A 13 -10.86 7.57 -11.82
N LYS A 14 -9.85 8.29 -11.32
CA LYS A 14 -9.99 9.67 -10.87
C LYS A 14 -8.82 10.51 -11.37
N TYR A 15 -9.16 11.60 -12.05
CA TYR A 15 -8.21 12.59 -12.55
C TYR A 15 -8.44 13.93 -11.85
N TYR A 16 -7.36 14.63 -11.55
CA TYR A 16 -7.33 16.01 -11.08
C TYR A 16 -6.47 16.82 -12.04
N ASP A 17 -7.06 17.83 -12.69
CA ASP A 17 -6.38 18.70 -13.66
C ASP A 17 -5.57 17.89 -14.71
N GLY A 18 -6.16 16.80 -15.19
CA GLY A 18 -5.54 15.89 -16.16
C GLY A 18 -4.59 14.84 -15.56
N LYS A 19 -4.15 14.98 -14.30
CA LYS A 19 -3.28 14.02 -13.63
C LYS A 19 -4.07 12.85 -13.01
N PRO A 20 -3.74 11.58 -13.33
CA PRO A 20 -4.41 10.43 -12.74
C PRO A 20 -3.98 10.21 -11.28
N VAL A 21 -4.94 10.19 -10.36
CA VAL A 21 -4.73 9.90 -8.93
C VAL A 21 -5.19 8.49 -8.54
N VAL A 22 -6.21 7.96 -9.21
CA VAL A 22 -6.65 6.56 -9.10
C VAL A 22 -6.82 6.02 -10.52
N LYS A 23 -6.23 4.85 -10.81
CA LYS A 23 -6.12 4.29 -12.15
C LYS A 23 -6.82 2.94 -12.23
N ASN A 24 -7.95 2.88 -12.95
CA ASN A 24 -8.67 1.63 -13.29
C ASN A 24 -8.90 0.67 -12.09
N LEU A 25 -9.30 1.23 -10.95
CA LEU A 25 -9.47 0.48 -9.71
C LEU A 25 -10.69 -0.44 -9.78
N SER A 26 -10.46 -1.74 -9.73
CA SER A 26 -11.51 -2.76 -9.63
C SER A 26 -11.31 -3.61 -8.39
N LEU A 27 -12.25 -3.57 -7.45
CA LEU A 27 -12.20 -4.34 -6.21
C LEU A 27 -13.59 -4.64 -5.68
N SER A 28 -13.70 -5.64 -4.82
CA SER A 28 -14.92 -5.99 -4.10
C SER A 28 -14.63 -6.23 -2.63
N ILE A 29 -15.46 -5.67 -1.76
CA ILE A 29 -15.38 -5.80 -0.31
C ILE A 29 -16.59 -6.60 0.18
N LYS A 30 -16.37 -7.54 1.09
CA LYS A 30 -17.43 -8.38 1.63
C LYS A 30 -18.15 -7.72 2.80
N LYS A 31 -19.38 -8.17 3.06
CA LYS A 31 -20.13 -7.71 4.23
C LYS A 31 -19.47 -8.20 5.53
N GLY A 32 -19.30 -7.29 6.50
CA GLY A 32 -18.70 -7.59 7.81
C GLY A 32 -17.16 -7.72 7.81
N GLU A 33 -16.50 -7.35 6.72
CA GLU A 33 -15.03 -7.39 6.60
C GLU A 33 -14.39 -6.09 7.12
N PHE A 34 -13.26 -6.21 7.83
CA PHE A 34 -12.38 -5.08 8.13
C PHE A 34 -11.32 -4.96 7.03
N VAL A 35 -11.53 -4.00 6.13
CA VAL A 35 -10.63 -3.73 5.00
C VAL A 35 -9.80 -2.48 5.24
N THR A 36 -8.49 -2.57 5.07
CA THR A 36 -7.58 -1.43 5.16
C THR A 36 -6.94 -1.11 3.82
N PHE A 37 -7.10 0.13 3.36
CA PHE A 37 -6.27 0.71 2.32
C PHE A 37 -4.97 1.22 2.95
N LEU A 38 -3.86 0.64 2.50
CA LEU A 38 -2.51 0.93 2.99
C LEU A 38 -1.65 1.40 1.81
N GLY A 39 -0.75 2.36 2.05
CA GLY A 39 0.11 2.89 0.99
C GLY A 39 0.76 4.21 1.37
N PRO A 40 1.75 4.69 0.61
CA PRO A 40 2.40 5.98 0.85
C PRO A 40 1.43 7.18 0.73
N SER A 41 1.85 8.33 1.23
CA SER A 41 1.13 9.59 1.00
C SER A 41 0.93 9.85 -0.50
N GLY A 42 -0.27 10.28 -0.88
CA GLY A 42 -0.60 10.61 -2.28
C GLY A 42 -0.98 9.43 -3.19
N CYS A 43 -0.96 8.18 -2.72
CA CYS A 43 -1.28 7.02 -3.59
C CYS A 43 -2.77 6.80 -3.91
N GLY A 44 -3.66 7.71 -3.48
CA GLY A 44 -5.09 7.68 -3.84
C GLY A 44 -6.04 7.01 -2.83
N LYS A 45 -5.58 6.66 -1.62
CA LYS A 45 -6.41 6.00 -0.58
C LYS A 45 -7.61 6.85 -0.14
N THR A 46 -7.35 8.06 0.34
CA THR A 46 -8.39 9.00 0.80
C THR A 46 -9.33 9.38 -0.35
N THR A 47 -8.81 9.57 -1.56
CA THR A 47 -9.60 9.78 -2.79
C THR A 47 -10.56 8.62 -3.03
N THR A 48 -10.08 7.38 -2.90
CA THR A 48 -10.91 6.17 -3.04
C THR A 48 -11.99 6.10 -1.96
N LEU A 49 -11.65 6.35 -0.70
CA LEU A 49 -12.61 6.39 0.40
C LEU A 49 -13.67 7.48 0.20
N ARG A 50 -13.28 8.67 -0.28
CA ARG A 50 -14.20 9.78 -0.59
C ARG A 50 -15.11 9.48 -1.77
N MET A 51 -14.64 8.73 -2.77
CA MET A 51 -15.48 8.23 -3.86
C MET A 51 -16.52 7.23 -3.37
N ILE A 52 -16.19 6.38 -2.40
CA ILE A 52 -17.16 5.47 -1.74
C ILE A 52 -18.16 6.27 -0.89
N ALA A 53 -17.70 7.30 -0.18
CA ALA A 53 -18.54 8.18 0.63
C ALA A 53 -19.42 9.15 -0.21
N GLY A 54 -19.08 9.36 -1.48
CA GLY A 54 -19.76 10.29 -2.39
C GLY A 54 -19.35 11.75 -2.24
N PHE A 55 -18.29 12.04 -1.48
CA PHE A 55 -17.71 13.37 -1.41
C PHE A 55 -16.96 13.73 -2.70
N GLU A 56 -16.52 12.72 -3.43
CA GLU A 56 -15.91 12.85 -4.74
C GLU A 56 -16.64 11.93 -5.73
N LEU A 57 -16.81 12.40 -6.97
CA LEU A 57 -17.30 11.57 -8.07
C LEU A 57 -16.11 10.96 -8.81
N PRO A 58 -16.15 9.67 -9.15
CA PRO A 58 -15.16 9.09 -10.04
C PRO A 58 -15.25 9.77 -11.41
N SER A 59 -14.12 9.93 -12.08
CA SER A 59 -14.08 10.43 -13.46
C SER A 59 -14.58 9.37 -14.43
N GLU A 60 -14.27 8.10 -14.15
CA GLU A 60 -14.69 6.93 -14.92
C GLU A 60 -15.02 5.76 -14.01
N GLY A 61 -15.79 4.79 -14.52
CA GLY A 61 -16.17 3.60 -13.77
C GLY A 61 -17.39 3.81 -12.86
N GLN A 62 -17.63 2.84 -11.99
CA GLN A 62 -18.82 2.78 -11.14
C GLN A 62 -18.50 2.33 -9.72
N VAL A 63 -19.24 2.89 -8.75
CA VAL A 63 -19.27 2.46 -7.36
C VAL A 63 -20.62 1.79 -7.11
N LEU A 64 -20.60 0.51 -6.76
CA LEU A 64 -21.80 -0.25 -6.42
C LEU A 64 -21.87 -0.50 -4.92
N PHE A 65 -23.08 -0.45 -4.37
CA PHE A 65 -23.41 -0.86 -3.01
C PHE A 65 -24.43 -2.00 -3.06
N ALA A 66 -24.10 -3.17 -2.52
CA ALA A 66 -24.94 -4.37 -2.57
C ALA A 66 -25.48 -4.70 -3.99
N GLY A 67 -24.69 -4.37 -5.03
CA GLY A 67 -25.05 -4.54 -6.44
C GLY A 67 -25.77 -3.35 -7.10
N GLU A 68 -26.21 -2.34 -6.34
CA GLU A 68 -26.86 -1.14 -6.86
C GLU A 68 -25.83 -0.02 -7.15
N ASP A 69 -25.96 0.67 -8.28
CA ASP A 69 -25.07 1.78 -8.62
C ASP A 69 -25.36 3.02 -7.75
N ILE A 70 -24.39 3.38 -6.92
CA ILE A 70 -24.45 4.54 -6.02
C ILE A 70 -23.55 5.70 -6.50
N THR A 71 -22.93 5.59 -7.67
CA THR A 71 -21.92 6.52 -8.18
C THR A 71 -22.39 7.97 -8.13
N LYS A 72 -23.62 8.23 -8.58
CA LYS A 72 -24.21 9.58 -8.62
C LYS A 72 -25.00 9.94 -7.36
N LEU A 73 -25.10 9.05 -6.38
CA LEU A 73 -25.79 9.36 -5.13
C LEU A 73 -24.97 10.34 -4.30
N PRO A 74 -25.57 11.42 -3.79
CA PRO A 74 -24.90 12.34 -2.88
C PRO A 74 -24.66 11.69 -1.51
N PRO A 75 -23.66 12.17 -0.73
CA PRO A 75 -23.26 11.54 0.53
C PRO A 75 -24.40 11.24 1.50
N HIS A 76 -25.32 12.19 1.68
CA HIS A 76 -26.44 12.08 2.63
C HIS A 76 -27.50 11.01 2.26
N LYS A 77 -27.44 10.46 1.04
CA LYS A 77 -28.32 9.36 0.59
C LYS A 77 -27.60 8.02 0.55
N ARG A 78 -26.28 7.99 0.75
CA ARG A 78 -25.52 6.74 0.73
C ARG A 78 -25.68 6.01 2.07
N PRO A 79 -25.77 4.67 2.05
CA PRO A 79 -25.91 3.84 3.25
C PRO A 79 -24.56 3.64 3.99
N VAL A 80 -23.72 4.69 4.03
CA VAL A 80 -22.37 4.67 4.61
C VAL A 80 -22.18 5.89 5.50
N ASN A 81 -21.35 5.76 6.53
CA ASN A 81 -20.97 6.88 7.39
C ASN A 81 -19.45 7.02 7.47
N THR A 82 -18.96 8.25 7.54
CA THR A 82 -17.51 8.55 7.54
C THR A 82 -17.07 9.21 8.84
N VAL A 83 -15.96 8.74 9.39
CA VAL A 83 -15.16 9.42 10.41
C VAL A 83 -13.95 10.04 9.72
N PHE A 84 -13.84 11.36 9.82
CA PHE A 84 -12.76 12.13 9.20
C PHE A 84 -11.54 12.25 10.12
N GLN A 85 -10.37 12.45 9.52
CA GLN A 85 -9.07 12.65 10.20
C GLN A 85 -9.09 13.70 11.32
N ARG A 86 -9.80 14.83 11.14
CA ARG A 86 -9.93 15.88 12.18
C ARG A 86 -11.14 15.72 13.10
N TYR A 87 -11.74 14.53 13.13
CA TYR A 87 -12.99 14.17 13.83
C TYR A 87 -14.24 14.96 13.39
N ALA A 88 -14.08 16.16 12.84
CA ALA A 88 -15.12 17.07 12.37
C ALA A 88 -16.26 17.27 13.38
N LEU A 89 -15.94 17.28 14.68
CA LEU A 89 -16.93 17.49 15.74
C LEU A 89 -17.38 18.96 15.77
N PHE A 90 -18.65 19.19 16.08
CA PHE A 90 -19.21 20.53 16.17
C PHE A 90 -18.84 21.15 17.52
N PRO A 91 -17.98 22.20 17.55
CA PRO A 91 -17.42 22.72 18.80
C PRO A 91 -18.46 23.46 19.66
N HIS A 92 -19.55 23.92 19.05
CA HIS A 92 -20.65 24.61 19.71
C HIS A 92 -21.71 23.66 20.28
N LEU A 93 -21.58 22.34 20.07
CA LEU A 93 -22.48 21.33 20.58
C LEU A 93 -21.77 20.47 21.64
N ASN A 94 -22.51 20.03 22.66
CA ASN A 94 -22.01 19.02 23.60
C ASN A 94 -21.95 17.63 22.93
N VAL A 95 -21.39 16.64 23.65
CA VAL A 95 -21.27 15.25 23.16
C VAL A 95 -22.61 14.68 22.71
N PHE A 96 -23.66 14.79 23.53
CA PHE A 96 -24.98 14.28 23.20
C PHE A 96 -25.52 14.89 21.90
N ASN A 97 -25.42 16.21 21.75
CA ASN A 97 -25.94 16.90 20.57
C ASN A 97 -25.11 16.64 19.31
N ASN A 98 -23.79 16.40 19.45
CA ASN A 98 -22.94 15.95 18.34
C ASN A 98 -23.42 14.61 17.79
N ILE A 99 -23.65 13.62 18.67
CA ILE A 99 -24.11 12.29 18.28
C ILE A 99 -25.56 12.34 17.76
N ALA A 100 -26.45 13.07 18.45
CA ALA A 100 -27.85 13.18 18.09
C ALA A 100 -28.12 13.91 16.76
N PHE A 101 -27.14 14.63 16.21
CA PHE A 101 -27.33 15.53 15.07
C PHE A 101 -27.93 14.82 13.85
N GLY A 102 -27.36 13.66 13.47
CA GLY A 102 -27.87 12.87 12.34
C GLY A 102 -29.30 12.37 12.54
N LEU A 103 -29.63 11.93 13.76
CA LEU A 103 -30.96 11.44 14.10
C LEU A 103 -32.04 12.54 14.03
N LYS A 104 -31.70 13.79 14.38
CA LYS A 104 -32.64 14.92 14.33
C LYS A 104 -33.09 15.27 12.89
N LEU A 105 -32.25 14.93 11.91
CA LEU A 105 -32.51 15.18 10.48
C LEU A 105 -33.16 13.98 9.79
N LYS A 106 -32.87 12.76 10.26
CA LYS A 106 -33.36 11.51 9.66
C LYS A 106 -34.88 11.41 9.76
N LYS A 107 -35.52 11.03 8.65
CA LYS A 107 -36.93 10.66 8.57
C LYS A 107 -37.04 9.14 8.52
N ILE A 108 -37.91 8.56 9.32
CA ILE A 108 -38.18 7.13 9.36
C ILE A 108 -39.56 6.81 8.80
N PRO A 109 -39.75 5.65 8.14
CA PRO A 109 -41.06 5.16 7.76
C PRO A 109 -41.98 5.08 8.97
N TYR A 110 -43.22 5.50 8.81
CA TYR A 110 -44.24 5.44 9.85
C TYR A 110 -45.58 5.09 9.23
N THR A 111 -46.19 4.04 9.77
CA THR A 111 -47.48 3.56 9.30
C THR A 111 -48.57 4.14 10.19
N LYS A 112 -49.52 4.85 9.60
CA LYS A 112 -50.67 5.39 10.32
C LYS A 112 -51.95 4.76 9.79
N THR A 113 -52.70 4.09 10.66
CA THR A 113 -54.06 3.64 10.34
C THR A 113 -55.04 4.73 10.76
N ASP A 114 -55.86 5.18 9.83
CA ASP A 114 -56.90 6.16 10.13
C ASP A 114 -58.11 5.52 10.85
N LYS A 115 -59.06 6.36 11.29
CA LYS A 115 -60.28 5.90 11.96
C LYS A 115 -61.21 5.05 11.07
N LYS A 116 -60.94 4.97 9.77
CA LYS A 116 -61.69 4.19 8.77
C LYS A 116 -60.99 2.87 8.41
N GLY A 117 -59.87 2.55 9.06
CA GLY A 117 -59.10 1.32 8.82
C GLY A 117 -58.12 1.40 7.64
N ILE A 118 -57.88 2.59 7.07
CA ILE A 118 -56.96 2.78 5.96
C ILE A 118 -55.54 2.99 6.50
N THR A 119 -54.63 2.10 6.13
CA THR A 119 -53.22 2.15 6.50
C THR A 119 -52.43 2.97 5.48
N GLN A 120 -51.81 4.06 5.91
CA GLN A 120 -50.96 4.92 5.07
C GLN A 120 -49.49 4.83 5.48
N ASN A 121 -48.60 4.69 4.50
CA ASN A 121 -47.15 4.76 4.68
C ASN A 121 -46.70 6.23 4.59
N LEU A 122 -46.26 6.78 5.73
CA LEU A 122 -45.77 8.15 5.88
C LEU A 122 -44.31 8.13 6.33
N THR A 123 -43.74 9.32 6.51
CA THR A 123 -42.44 9.48 7.18
C THR A 123 -42.56 10.43 8.35
N ARG A 124 -41.86 10.15 9.45
CA ARG A 124 -41.78 11.03 10.63
C ARG A 124 -40.33 11.22 11.08
N LYS A 125 -40.08 12.24 11.90
CA LYS A 125 -38.81 12.38 12.61
C LYS A 125 -38.78 11.46 13.85
N TYR A 126 -37.58 11.14 14.32
CA TYR A 126 -37.42 10.50 15.62
C TYR A 126 -37.98 11.38 16.75
N THR A 127 -38.60 10.75 17.75
CA THR A 127 -38.99 11.44 18.98
C THR A 127 -37.76 11.73 19.85
N LYS A 128 -37.89 12.66 20.80
CA LYS A 128 -36.79 12.96 21.74
C LYS A 128 -36.34 11.73 22.52
N GLN A 129 -37.28 10.86 22.89
CA GLN A 129 -36.99 9.63 23.62
C GLN A 129 -36.23 8.62 22.76
N GLU A 130 -36.66 8.39 21.51
CA GLU A 130 -35.94 7.51 20.57
C GLU A 130 -34.51 8.00 20.30
N ILE A 131 -34.33 9.32 20.18
CA ILE A 131 -32.99 9.92 20.03
C ILE A 131 -32.14 9.65 21.27
N ALA A 132 -32.68 9.89 22.47
CA ALA A 132 -31.94 9.67 23.72
C ALA A 132 -31.53 8.21 23.89
N GLU A 133 -32.43 7.26 23.59
CA GLU A 133 -32.13 5.83 23.65
C GLU A 133 -31.02 5.42 22.68
N LYS A 134 -31.07 5.88 21.42
CA LYS A 134 -30.02 5.59 20.43
C LYS A 134 -28.68 6.24 20.78
N VAL A 135 -28.69 7.48 21.28
CA VAL A 135 -27.46 8.18 21.69
C VAL A 135 -26.83 7.48 22.90
N ASN A 136 -27.62 7.08 23.89
CA ASN A 136 -27.10 6.37 25.08
C ASN A 136 -26.52 5.00 24.70
N LYS A 137 -27.16 4.27 23.76
CA LYS A 137 -26.59 3.03 23.21
C LYS A 137 -25.27 3.28 22.50
N ALA A 138 -25.19 4.33 21.65
CA ALA A 138 -23.95 4.68 20.95
C ALA A 138 -22.83 5.09 21.92
N LEU A 139 -23.16 5.82 22.99
CA LEU A 139 -22.21 6.19 24.04
C LEU A 139 -21.71 4.98 24.83
N LEU A 140 -22.59 4.00 25.09
CA LEU A 140 -22.21 2.75 25.75
C LEU A 140 -21.26 1.92 24.89
N LEU A 141 -21.47 1.88 23.58
CA LEU A 141 -20.60 1.15 22.64
C LEU A 141 -19.17 1.68 22.57
N VAL A 142 -18.95 2.95 22.92
CA VAL A 142 -17.63 3.59 22.92
C VAL A 142 -17.10 3.88 24.34
N ASP A 143 -17.71 3.29 25.36
CA ASP A 143 -17.37 3.46 26.78
C ASP A 143 -17.39 4.92 27.27
N LEU A 144 -18.37 5.71 26.81
CA LEU A 144 -18.56 7.13 27.16
C LEU A 144 -19.96 7.42 27.74
N ALA A 145 -20.59 6.45 28.41
CA ALA A 145 -21.97 6.55 28.91
C ALA A 145 -22.28 7.89 29.65
N ASP A 146 -21.37 8.36 30.51
CA ASP A 146 -21.58 9.57 31.33
C ASP A 146 -21.10 10.89 30.68
N TYR A 147 -20.65 10.84 29.43
CA TYR A 147 -20.00 12.00 28.79
C TYR A 147 -20.97 12.90 28.01
N GLY A 148 -22.25 12.52 27.88
CA GLY A 148 -23.22 13.21 27.03
C GLY A 148 -23.34 14.72 27.27
N HIS A 149 -23.16 15.17 28.51
CA HIS A 149 -23.27 16.60 28.88
C HIS A 149 -21.99 17.41 28.66
N ARG A 150 -20.83 16.75 28.49
CA ARG A 150 -19.53 17.43 28.39
C ARG A 150 -19.41 18.22 27.09
N ASN A 151 -18.62 19.29 27.15
CA ASN A 151 -18.20 19.99 25.95
C ASN A 151 -17.15 19.14 25.22
N VAL A 152 -17.16 19.14 23.90
CA VAL A 152 -16.17 18.45 23.08
C VAL A 152 -14.77 19.02 23.29
N SER A 153 -14.65 20.33 23.53
CA SER A 153 -13.36 20.99 23.76
C SER A 153 -12.67 20.57 25.07
N SER A 154 -13.38 19.93 25.99
CA SER A 154 -12.82 19.43 27.26
C SER A 154 -12.40 17.96 27.21
N LEU A 155 -12.48 17.32 26.03
CA LEU A 155 -12.18 15.90 25.86
C LEU A 155 -10.72 15.70 25.42
N SER A 156 -10.14 14.56 25.81
CA SER A 156 -8.85 14.13 25.24
C SER A 156 -8.99 13.74 23.76
N GLY A 157 -7.86 13.59 23.04
CA GLY A 157 -7.84 13.15 21.65
C GLY A 157 -8.61 11.84 21.41
N GLY A 158 -8.32 10.80 22.19
CA GLY A 158 -9.03 9.51 22.10
C GLY A 158 -10.52 9.62 22.44
N GLN A 159 -10.89 10.46 23.42
CA GLN A 159 -12.29 10.71 23.75
C GLN A 159 -13.03 11.42 22.61
N MET A 160 -12.42 12.41 21.96
CA MET A 160 -12.99 13.04 20.77
C MET A 160 -13.20 12.03 19.64
N GLN A 161 -12.23 11.14 19.42
CA GLN A 161 -12.35 10.09 18.40
C GLN A 161 -13.53 9.16 18.71
N ARG A 162 -13.67 8.68 19.95
CA ARG A 162 -14.81 7.86 20.39
C ARG A 162 -16.15 8.55 20.16
N VAL A 163 -16.25 9.85 20.43
CA VAL A 163 -17.46 10.64 20.14
C VAL A 163 -17.72 10.71 18.63
N ALA A 164 -16.69 10.85 17.80
CA ALA A 164 -16.82 10.86 16.35
C ALA A 164 -17.29 9.50 15.80
N ILE A 165 -16.75 8.40 16.33
CA ILE A 165 -17.18 7.03 16.01
C ILE A 165 -18.63 6.82 16.45
N ALA A 166 -18.99 7.17 17.69
CA ALA A 166 -20.37 7.07 18.18
C ALA A 166 -21.35 7.87 17.30
N ARG A 167 -20.96 9.08 16.86
CA ARG A 167 -21.75 9.88 15.92
C ARG A 167 -21.93 9.19 14.57
N ALA A 168 -20.91 8.47 14.08
CA ALA A 168 -21.03 7.72 12.84
C ALA A 168 -21.93 6.49 13.03
N LEU A 169 -21.80 5.77 14.15
CA LEU A 169 -22.53 4.53 14.44
C LEU A 169 -24.00 4.73 14.81
N VAL A 170 -24.37 5.88 15.38
CA VAL A 170 -25.76 6.12 15.86
C VAL A 170 -26.82 5.98 14.74
N ASN A 171 -26.41 6.17 13.49
CA ASN A 171 -27.28 6.03 12.33
C ASN A 171 -27.46 4.57 11.87
N GLU A 172 -26.77 3.63 12.51
CA GLU A 172 -26.72 2.18 12.20
C GLU A 172 -26.33 1.94 10.74
N PRO A 173 -25.12 2.37 10.31
CA PRO A 173 -24.65 2.16 8.95
C PRO A 173 -24.29 0.70 8.70
N GLU A 174 -24.40 0.25 7.44
CA GLU A 174 -23.88 -1.07 7.03
C GLU A 174 -22.36 -1.04 6.76
N VAL A 175 -21.82 0.14 6.41
CA VAL A 175 -20.40 0.37 6.17
C VAL A 175 -19.93 1.61 6.93
N LEU A 176 -18.87 1.46 7.71
CA LEU A 176 -18.16 2.54 8.39
C LEU A 176 -16.86 2.86 7.66
N LEU A 177 -16.69 4.11 7.24
CA LEU A 177 -15.49 4.61 6.57
C LEU A 177 -14.62 5.38 7.58
N LEU A 178 -13.35 5.04 7.69
CA LEU A 178 -12.41 5.58 8.66
C LEU A 178 -11.18 6.14 7.92
N ASP A 179 -11.05 7.48 7.85
CA ASP A 179 -9.97 8.17 7.13
C ASP A 179 -8.90 8.65 8.10
N GLU A 180 -7.81 7.90 8.23
CA GLU A 180 -6.70 8.11 9.17
C GLU A 180 -7.14 8.50 10.59
N PRO A 181 -8.05 7.73 11.21
CA PRO A 181 -8.72 8.17 12.45
C PRO A 181 -7.77 8.18 13.67
N LEU A 182 -6.60 7.54 13.57
CA LEU A 182 -5.60 7.44 14.66
C LEU A 182 -4.37 8.35 14.48
N GLY A 183 -4.26 9.04 13.34
CA GLY A 183 -3.05 9.81 12.99
C GLY A 183 -2.74 10.97 13.94
N ALA A 184 -3.73 11.48 14.68
CA ALA A 184 -3.57 12.59 15.61
C ALA A 184 -3.31 12.16 17.07
N LEU A 185 -3.20 10.86 17.36
CA LEU A 185 -3.01 10.32 18.71
C LEU A 185 -1.55 10.01 19.03
N ASP A 186 -1.18 10.11 20.31
CA ASP A 186 0.10 9.58 20.81
C ASP A 186 0.15 8.06 20.75
N LEU A 187 1.35 7.48 20.84
CA LEU A 187 1.59 6.04 20.66
C LEU A 187 0.77 5.17 21.61
N LYS A 188 0.63 5.56 22.89
CA LYS A 188 -0.11 4.76 23.87
C LYS A 188 -1.60 4.79 23.57
N MET A 189 -2.16 5.98 23.37
CA MET A 189 -3.57 6.13 23.00
C MET A 189 -3.88 5.44 21.67
N ARG A 190 -2.95 5.46 20.71
CA ARG A 190 -3.10 4.77 19.42
C ARG A 190 -3.28 3.27 19.61
N LYS A 191 -2.40 2.61 20.37
CA LYS A 191 -2.48 1.16 20.64
C LYS A 191 -3.77 0.80 21.38
N ASP A 192 -4.16 1.57 22.39
CA ASP A 192 -5.41 1.35 23.11
C ASP A 192 -6.63 1.47 22.16
N MET A 193 -6.66 2.49 21.30
CA MET A 193 -7.75 2.71 20.34
C MET A 193 -7.79 1.66 19.21
N GLN A 194 -6.65 1.09 18.80
CA GLN A 194 -6.62 -0.02 17.83
C GLN A 194 -7.38 -1.23 18.38
N LEU A 195 -7.08 -1.63 19.62
CA LEU A 195 -7.75 -2.76 20.28
C LEU A 195 -9.26 -2.52 20.41
N GLU A 196 -9.64 -1.29 20.75
CA GLU A 196 -11.05 -0.89 20.85
C GLU A 196 -11.79 -0.93 19.51
N LEU A 197 -11.15 -0.47 18.42
CA LEU A 197 -11.72 -0.56 17.08
C LEU A 197 -11.94 -2.02 16.66
N MET A 198 -10.99 -2.90 16.97
CA MET A 198 -11.11 -4.34 16.68
C MET A 198 -12.25 -4.99 17.47
N ASP A 199 -12.36 -4.70 18.77
CA ASP A 199 -13.44 -5.23 19.61
C ASP A 199 -14.81 -4.68 19.17
N MET A 200 -14.87 -3.40 18.82
CA MET A 200 -16.07 -2.77 18.29
C MET A 200 -16.51 -3.38 16.96
N HIS A 201 -15.57 -3.62 16.03
CA HIS A 201 -15.85 -4.31 14.76
C HIS A 201 -16.45 -5.70 15.01
N LYS A 202 -15.83 -6.50 15.90
CA LYS A 202 -16.33 -7.83 16.29
C LYS A 202 -17.73 -7.80 16.90
N ARG A 203 -18.02 -6.81 17.75
CA ARG A 203 -19.34 -6.66 18.40
C ARG A 203 -20.43 -6.22 17.43
N LEU A 204 -20.10 -5.36 16.46
CA LEU A 204 -21.08 -4.79 15.52
C LEU A 204 -21.33 -5.67 14.30
N GLY A 205 -20.30 -6.34 13.78
CA GLY A 205 -20.39 -7.17 12.56
C GLY A 205 -20.72 -6.38 11.29
N ILE A 206 -20.52 -5.06 11.29
CA ILE A 206 -20.66 -4.20 10.11
C ILE A 206 -19.33 -4.10 9.38
N THR A 207 -19.33 -3.73 8.09
CA THR A 207 -18.09 -3.59 7.32
C THR A 207 -17.32 -2.33 7.74
N PHE A 208 -16.01 -2.46 7.96
CA PHE A 208 -15.11 -1.33 8.21
C PHE A 208 -14.20 -1.14 7.00
N ILE A 209 -14.11 0.10 6.50
CA ILE A 209 -13.13 0.49 5.49
C ILE A 209 -12.23 1.54 6.11
N TYR A 210 -10.99 1.17 6.34
CA TYR A 210 -9.98 1.94 7.04
C TYR A 210 -8.91 2.43 6.06
N VAL A 211 -8.43 3.66 6.23
CA VAL A 211 -7.32 4.22 5.47
C VAL A 211 -6.24 4.62 6.46
N THR A 212 -5.02 4.15 6.21
CA THR A 212 -3.84 4.54 6.98
C THR A 212 -2.58 4.49 6.13
N HIS A 213 -1.53 5.13 6.64
CA HIS A 213 -0.17 4.99 6.16
C HIS A 213 0.70 4.17 7.14
N ASP A 214 0.15 3.79 8.30
CA ASP A 214 0.84 3.01 9.33
C ASP A 214 0.67 1.50 9.05
N GLN A 215 1.81 0.80 8.95
CA GLN A 215 1.86 -0.63 8.64
C GLN A 215 1.38 -1.49 9.83
N GLU A 216 1.76 -1.13 11.07
CA GLU A 216 1.40 -1.85 12.30
C GLU A 216 -0.13 -1.85 12.48
N GLU A 217 -0.77 -0.70 12.19
CA GLU A 217 -2.23 -0.58 12.17
C GLU A 217 -2.89 -1.55 11.19
N ALA A 218 -2.40 -1.57 9.95
CA ALA A 218 -2.98 -2.41 8.90
C ALA A 218 -2.78 -3.90 9.18
N LEU A 219 -1.58 -4.29 9.64
CA LEU A 219 -1.26 -5.68 9.94
C LEU A 219 -2.02 -6.24 11.16
N THR A 220 -2.30 -5.39 12.14
CA THR A 220 -2.92 -5.82 13.40
C THR A 220 -4.45 -5.90 13.32
N MET A 221 -5.10 -4.95 12.66
CA MET A 221 -6.56 -4.79 12.75
C MET A 221 -7.35 -5.42 11.60
N SER A 222 -6.73 -5.61 10.44
CA SER A 222 -7.44 -5.86 9.19
C SER A 222 -7.68 -7.35 8.94
N ASP A 223 -8.83 -7.68 8.35
CA ASP A 223 -9.05 -8.99 7.72
C ASP A 223 -8.37 -9.02 6.34
N THR A 224 -8.46 -7.90 5.60
CA THR A 224 -7.86 -7.73 4.27
C THR A 224 -7.15 -6.38 4.15
N ILE A 225 -5.94 -6.41 3.61
CA ILE A 225 -5.14 -5.22 3.29
C ILE A 225 -5.13 -5.02 1.77
N ILE A 226 -5.34 -3.79 1.34
CA ILE A 226 -5.23 -3.34 -0.04
C ILE A 226 -4.05 -2.38 -0.11
N VAL A 227 -2.92 -2.86 -0.62
CA VAL A 227 -1.69 -2.06 -0.77
C VAL A 227 -1.78 -1.26 -2.06
N MET A 228 -1.63 0.06 -1.97
CA MET A 228 -1.72 0.98 -3.11
C MET A 228 -0.43 1.79 -3.30
N LYS A 229 -0.03 1.94 -4.57
CA LYS A 229 1.07 2.81 -5.03
C LYS A 229 0.64 3.53 -6.30
N ASP A 230 0.88 4.84 -6.39
CA ASP A 230 0.64 5.66 -7.58
C ASP A 230 -0.75 5.50 -8.23
N GLY A 231 -1.79 5.34 -7.39
CA GLY A 231 -3.17 5.17 -7.83
C GLY A 231 -3.52 3.75 -8.29
N VAL A 232 -2.62 2.79 -8.15
CA VAL A 232 -2.77 1.38 -8.56
C VAL A 232 -2.66 0.46 -7.35
N VAL A 233 -3.49 -0.58 -7.31
CA VAL A 233 -3.39 -1.64 -6.32
C VAL A 233 -2.21 -2.54 -6.65
N GLN A 234 -1.30 -2.70 -5.69
CA GLN A 234 -0.12 -3.53 -5.79
C GLN A 234 -0.42 -4.96 -5.33
N GLN A 235 -1.19 -5.10 -4.25
CA GLN A 235 -1.57 -6.40 -3.70
C GLN A 235 -2.85 -6.28 -2.87
N ILE A 236 -3.64 -7.35 -2.87
CA ILE A 236 -4.76 -7.55 -1.96
C ILE A 236 -4.56 -8.90 -1.27
N GLY A 237 -4.60 -8.92 0.06
CA GLY A 237 -4.43 -10.15 0.82
C GLY A 237 -4.71 -9.97 2.31
N SER A 238 -4.69 -11.08 3.05
CA SER A 238 -4.68 -11.01 4.51
C SER A 238 -3.37 -10.39 5.00
N PRO A 239 -3.32 -9.83 6.24
CA PRO A 239 -2.10 -9.30 6.82
C PRO A 239 -0.90 -10.25 6.69
N LYS A 240 -1.08 -11.50 7.08
CA LYS A 240 -0.04 -12.53 6.99
C LYS A 240 0.43 -12.76 5.55
N LYS A 241 -0.49 -12.82 4.59
CA LYS A 241 -0.12 -13.01 3.18
C LYS A 241 0.66 -11.81 2.62
N VAL A 242 0.25 -10.59 2.98
CA VAL A 242 0.94 -9.37 2.53
C VAL A 242 2.34 -9.26 3.15
N TYR A 243 2.52 -9.79 4.37
CA TYR A 243 3.82 -9.84 5.06
C TYR A 243 4.74 -10.93 4.51
N ASP A 244 4.26 -12.19 4.49
CA ASP A 244 5.05 -13.39 4.18
C ASP A 244 5.20 -13.60 2.66
N GLU A 245 4.21 -13.21 1.86
CA GLU A 245 4.17 -13.44 0.41
C GLU A 245 3.91 -12.12 -0.35
N PRO A 246 4.81 -11.13 -0.27
CA PRO A 246 4.67 -9.90 -1.01
C PRO A 246 4.63 -10.16 -2.52
N ALA A 247 3.78 -9.43 -3.24
CA ALA A 247 3.57 -9.64 -4.68
C ALA A 247 4.69 -9.01 -5.53
N ASN A 248 5.42 -8.03 -4.99
CA ASN A 248 6.52 -7.35 -5.64
C ASN A 248 7.43 -6.65 -4.62
N ALA A 249 8.60 -6.19 -5.07
CA ALA A 249 9.63 -5.61 -4.19
C ALA A 249 9.15 -4.37 -3.44
N PHE A 250 8.27 -3.57 -4.05
CA PHE A 250 7.67 -2.44 -3.35
C PHE A 250 6.80 -2.89 -2.18
N VAL A 251 5.98 -3.94 -2.32
CA VAL A 251 5.17 -4.41 -1.19
C VAL A 251 6.05 -5.00 -0.09
N ALA A 252 7.11 -5.72 -0.45
CA ALA A 252 8.07 -6.29 0.50
C ALA A 252 8.71 -5.22 1.39
N ASP A 253 9.27 -4.19 0.74
CA ASP A 253 9.94 -3.04 1.38
C ASP A 253 8.96 -2.13 2.13
N PHE A 254 7.76 -1.93 1.58
CA PHE A 254 6.79 -1.01 2.15
C PHE A 254 6.00 -1.57 3.34
N ILE A 255 5.95 -2.89 3.57
CA ILE A 255 5.17 -3.49 4.67
C ILE A 255 5.99 -3.67 5.93
N GLY A 256 7.31 -3.79 5.79
CA GLY A 256 8.25 -3.93 6.90
C GLY A 256 9.68 -3.91 6.38
N GLU A 257 10.64 -3.71 7.29
CA GLU A 257 12.05 -3.78 6.92
C GLU A 257 12.36 -5.16 6.32
N SER A 258 13.16 -5.18 5.25
CA SER A 258 13.49 -6.39 4.50
C SER A 258 14.90 -6.30 3.98
N ASN A 259 15.59 -7.42 4.00
CA ASN A 259 16.75 -7.62 3.14
C ASN A 259 16.25 -8.19 1.83
N ILE A 260 16.51 -7.50 0.72
CA ILE A 260 16.12 -7.94 -0.61
C ILE A 260 17.41 -8.21 -1.40
N PHE A 261 17.54 -9.39 -1.97
CA PHE A 261 18.71 -9.78 -2.76
C PHE A 261 18.28 -10.24 -4.15
N SER A 262 19.07 -9.88 -5.15
CA SER A 262 18.97 -10.52 -6.46
C SER A 262 19.47 -11.96 -6.38
N GLY A 263 18.72 -12.90 -6.96
CA GLY A 263 19.07 -14.31 -6.96
C GLY A 263 18.63 -15.06 -8.21
N ILE A 264 18.93 -16.35 -8.23
CA ILE A 264 18.54 -17.28 -9.30
C ILE A 264 17.90 -18.51 -8.65
N MET A 265 16.67 -18.81 -9.05
CA MET A 265 15.99 -20.04 -8.68
C MET A 265 16.52 -21.18 -9.55
N ARG A 266 17.51 -21.93 -9.03
CA ARG A 266 18.19 -22.99 -9.79
C ARG A 266 17.23 -24.12 -10.18
N LYS A 267 16.30 -24.45 -9.28
CA LYS A 267 15.13 -25.32 -9.47
C LYS A 267 14.18 -25.08 -8.28
N ASP A 268 12.94 -25.53 -8.37
CA ASP A 268 12.04 -25.57 -7.21
C ASP A 268 12.77 -26.10 -5.96
N TYR A 269 12.58 -25.43 -4.81
CA TYR A 269 13.23 -25.70 -3.53
C TYR A 269 14.74 -25.42 -3.42
N LEU A 270 15.39 -24.84 -4.45
CA LEU A 270 16.81 -24.52 -4.40
C LEU A 270 17.11 -23.15 -5.05
N VAL A 271 17.51 -22.21 -4.20
CA VAL A 271 17.83 -20.83 -4.58
C VAL A 271 19.33 -20.56 -4.49
N GLU A 272 19.83 -19.68 -5.35
CA GLU A 272 21.19 -19.14 -5.26
C GLU A 272 21.17 -17.62 -5.18
N PHE A 273 21.77 -17.04 -4.13
CA PHE A 273 21.92 -15.60 -3.93
C PHE A 273 23.11 -15.33 -3.01
N ALA A 274 23.69 -14.13 -3.08
CA ALA A 274 24.85 -13.72 -2.28
C ALA A 274 26.01 -14.77 -2.30
N GLY A 275 26.23 -15.39 -3.47
CA GLY A 275 27.24 -16.43 -3.67
C GLY A 275 26.95 -17.81 -3.03
N ALA A 276 25.80 -18.03 -2.38
CA ALA A 276 25.46 -19.29 -1.72
C ALA A 276 24.24 -19.98 -2.34
N LYS A 277 24.20 -21.32 -2.29
CA LYS A 277 23.05 -22.15 -2.70
C LYS A 277 22.33 -22.68 -1.48
N LEU A 278 21.08 -22.27 -1.28
CA LEU A 278 20.28 -22.59 -0.10
C LEU A 278 18.98 -23.32 -0.49
N GLU A 279 18.54 -24.22 0.38
CA GLU A 279 17.22 -24.86 0.26
C GLU A 279 16.12 -23.88 0.70
N CYS A 280 15.01 -23.85 -0.02
CA CYS A 280 13.82 -23.06 0.31
C CYS A 280 12.55 -23.91 0.17
N VAL A 281 11.39 -23.37 0.56
CA VAL A 281 10.09 -24.07 0.49
C VAL A 281 9.24 -23.72 -0.74
N ASP A 282 9.69 -22.75 -1.54
CA ASP A 282 8.98 -22.23 -2.69
C ASP A 282 9.07 -23.11 -3.94
N LYS A 283 8.00 -23.07 -4.75
CA LYS A 283 7.83 -23.84 -5.99
C LYS A 283 7.05 -23.08 -7.05
N GLY A 284 7.12 -23.54 -8.30
CA GLY A 284 6.42 -22.93 -9.43
C GLY A 284 7.30 -22.02 -10.28
N PHE A 285 8.61 -22.12 -10.10
CA PHE A 285 9.61 -21.34 -10.83
C PHE A 285 10.22 -22.17 -11.94
N LYS A 286 10.62 -21.50 -13.02
CA LYS A 286 11.42 -22.14 -14.07
C LYS A 286 12.84 -22.38 -13.57
N ARG A 287 13.48 -23.37 -14.18
CA ARG A 287 14.89 -23.67 -13.90
C ARG A 287 15.77 -22.47 -14.30
N ASN A 288 16.62 -22.01 -13.38
CA ASN A 288 17.47 -20.82 -13.52
C ASN A 288 16.69 -19.52 -13.76
N GLU A 289 15.49 -19.40 -13.19
CA GLU A 289 14.72 -18.15 -13.27
C GLU A 289 15.36 -17.06 -12.39
N PRO A 290 15.61 -15.85 -12.90
CA PRO A 290 15.98 -14.70 -12.07
C PRO A 290 14.84 -14.33 -11.12
N ILE A 291 15.18 -14.12 -9.86
CA ILE A 291 14.22 -13.88 -8.77
C ILE A 291 14.74 -12.78 -7.82
N ASP A 292 13.84 -12.30 -6.97
CA ASP A 292 14.21 -11.56 -5.76
C ASP A 292 14.03 -12.48 -4.55
N VAL A 293 15.04 -12.52 -3.68
CA VAL A 293 15.01 -13.21 -2.38
C VAL A 293 14.77 -12.18 -1.30
N ILE A 294 13.74 -12.39 -0.48
CA ILE A 294 13.40 -11.52 0.63
C ILE A 294 13.62 -12.27 1.94
N ILE A 295 14.31 -11.63 2.87
CA ILE A 295 14.55 -12.14 4.21
C ILE A 295 14.24 -11.02 5.20
N ARG A 296 13.33 -11.29 6.15
CA ARG A 296 13.00 -10.35 7.21
C ARG A 296 14.14 -10.29 8.24
N PRO A 297 14.52 -9.09 8.75
CA PRO A 297 15.60 -8.97 9.72
C PRO A 297 15.44 -9.85 10.97
N GLU A 298 14.20 -10.06 11.43
CA GLU A 298 13.87 -10.90 12.59
C GLU A 298 13.99 -12.42 12.34
N ASP A 299 14.03 -12.85 11.08
CA ASP A 299 14.16 -14.27 10.71
C ASP A 299 15.63 -14.68 10.44
N ILE A 300 16.57 -13.76 10.71
CA ILE A 300 18.00 -13.99 10.57
C ILE A 300 18.58 -14.38 11.93
N TYR A 301 19.10 -15.60 12.02
CA TYR A 301 19.66 -16.13 13.26
C TYR A 301 21.18 -15.91 13.30
N VAL A 302 21.65 -15.25 14.36
CA VAL A 302 23.08 -15.07 14.63
C VAL A 302 23.66 -16.33 15.26
N LEU A 303 24.69 -16.88 14.63
CA LEU A 303 25.49 -18.00 15.10
C LEU A 303 26.92 -17.56 15.37
N LYS A 304 27.67 -18.37 16.12
CA LYS A 304 29.13 -18.22 16.19
C LYS A 304 29.74 -18.46 14.80
N ALA A 305 30.81 -17.74 14.49
CA ALA A 305 31.50 -17.84 13.20
C ALA A 305 32.09 -19.22 12.89
N ASP A 306 32.31 -20.08 13.88
CA ASP A 306 32.82 -21.45 13.71
C ASP A 306 31.71 -22.50 13.58
N ASN A 307 30.44 -22.09 13.57
CA ASN A 307 29.32 -23.00 13.50
C ASN A 307 29.12 -23.54 12.07
N GLU A 308 29.14 -24.86 11.90
CA GLU A 308 28.96 -25.53 10.60
C GLU A 308 27.59 -25.28 9.94
N ARG A 309 26.59 -24.82 10.72
CA ARG A 309 25.28 -24.44 10.18
C ARG A 309 25.25 -23.03 9.59
N ALA A 310 26.30 -22.23 9.79
CA ALA A 310 26.38 -20.89 9.22
C ALA A 310 26.35 -20.97 7.69
N MET A 311 25.35 -20.34 7.09
CA MET A 311 25.18 -20.23 5.65
C MET A 311 26.05 -19.11 5.09
N PHE A 312 26.18 -18.02 5.83
CA PHE A 312 27.05 -16.89 5.50
C PHE A 312 27.94 -16.55 6.69
N HIS A 313 29.09 -15.95 6.40
CA HIS A 313 29.98 -15.38 7.41
C HIS A 313 30.06 -13.88 7.16
N ALA A 314 29.94 -13.08 8.22
CA ALA A 314 29.88 -11.63 8.12
C ALA A 314 30.62 -10.95 9.26
N GLU A 315 30.98 -9.69 9.03
CA GLU A 315 31.53 -8.78 10.03
C GLU A 315 30.46 -7.77 10.46
N VAL A 316 30.33 -7.55 11.76
CA VAL A 316 29.38 -6.56 12.30
C VAL A 316 29.89 -5.16 12.02
N THR A 317 29.14 -4.37 11.26
CA THR A 317 29.47 -2.97 10.95
C THR A 317 28.90 -2.03 12.01
N SER A 318 27.65 -2.27 12.43
CA SER A 318 26.99 -1.46 13.46
C SER A 318 25.98 -2.28 14.27
N CYS A 319 25.73 -1.85 15.51
CA CYS A 319 24.76 -2.47 16.40
C CYS A 319 24.12 -1.39 17.27
N VAL A 320 22.80 -1.22 17.16
CA VAL A 320 22.06 -0.13 17.81
C VAL A 320 20.88 -0.69 18.59
N PHE A 321 20.80 -0.38 19.88
CA PHE A 321 19.67 -0.76 20.73
C PHE A 321 18.42 0.06 20.38
N LYS A 322 17.34 -0.60 19.98
CA LYS A 322 16.05 0.01 19.60
C LYS A 322 14.97 -0.12 20.69
N GLY A 323 15.35 -0.53 21.89
CA GLY A 323 14.47 -0.58 23.07
C GLY A 323 14.02 -2.00 23.44
N THR A 324 13.55 -2.80 22.48
CA THR A 324 13.18 -4.22 22.72
C THR A 324 14.18 -5.21 22.14
N HIS A 325 14.95 -4.78 21.15
CA HIS A 325 15.92 -5.58 20.39
C HIS A 325 17.08 -4.68 19.94
N TYR A 326 18.12 -5.29 19.40
CA TYR A 326 19.23 -4.67 18.71
C TYR A 326 19.00 -4.77 17.22
N HIS A 327 19.18 -3.64 16.55
CA HIS A 327 19.27 -3.56 15.11
C HIS A 327 20.76 -3.64 14.76
N THR A 328 21.16 -4.72 14.09
CA THR A 328 22.55 -4.99 13.74
C THR A 328 22.70 -5.04 12.23
N THR A 329 23.68 -4.27 11.73
CA THR A 329 24.07 -4.30 10.32
C THR A 329 25.39 -5.06 10.20
N VAL A 330 25.48 -5.94 9.22
CA VAL A 330 26.63 -6.81 9.00
C VAL A 330 26.99 -6.85 7.52
N MET A 331 28.27 -7.04 7.22
CA MET A 331 28.79 -7.13 5.86
C MET A 331 29.33 -8.53 5.60
N THR A 332 28.82 -9.23 4.59
CA THR A 332 29.27 -10.60 4.28
C THR A 332 30.70 -10.62 3.73
N TYR A 333 31.39 -11.73 3.97
CA TYR A 333 32.65 -12.07 3.32
C TYR A 333 32.38 -12.76 1.97
N GLY A 334 33.18 -12.46 0.95
CA GLY A 334 33.05 -13.04 -0.38
C GLY A 334 33.56 -12.09 -1.48
N GLU A 335 33.42 -12.52 -2.74
CA GLU A 335 33.59 -11.62 -3.90
C GLU A 335 32.44 -10.59 -3.94
N GLU A 336 31.21 -11.04 -3.72
CA GLU A 336 30.04 -10.19 -3.50
C GLU A 336 29.92 -9.85 -2.01
N ARG A 337 30.23 -8.60 -1.66
CA ARG A 337 29.99 -8.06 -0.32
C ARG A 337 28.56 -7.58 -0.22
N ASN A 338 27.78 -8.24 0.61
CA ASN A 338 26.38 -7.91 0.83
C ASN A 338 26.20 -7.34 2.24
N GLU A 339 25.56 -6.18 2.33
CA GLU A 339 25.08 -5.66 3.60
C GLU A 339 23.77 -6.36 3.98
N ILE A 340 23.70 -6.81 5.23
CA ILE A 340 22.55 -7.52 5.79
C ILE A 340 22.17 -6.85 7.11
N MET A 341 20.88 -6.58 7.26
CA MET A 341 20.24 -6.07 8.46
C MET A 341 19.56 -7.20 9.20
N LEU A 342 19.83 -7.35 10.49
CA LEU A 342 19.20 -8.38 11.34
C LEU A 342 18.79 -7.81 12.70
N TYR A 343 17.79 -8.45 13.31
CA TYR A 343 17.32 -8.13 14.65
C TYR A 343 17.62 -9.27 15.62
N ASP A 344 18.24 -8.94 16.75
CA ASP A 344 18.50 -9.90 17.82
C ASP A 344 18.28 -9.24 19.19
N ASN A 345 18.00 -10.03 20.21
CA ASN A 345 17.96 -9.58 21.59
C ASN A 345 19.36 -9.57 22.24
N VAL A 346 20.38 -10.08 21.53
CA VAL A 346 21.77 -10.12 21.97
C VAL A 346 22.58 -9.03 21.28
N GLU A 347 23.33 -8.25 22.06
CA GLU A 347 24.24 -7.25 21.52
C GLU A 347 25.44 -7.92 20.82
N CYS A 348 25.66 -7.54 19.56
CA CYS A 348 26.88 -7.86 18.82
C CYS A 348 27.84 -6.66 18.81
N ARG A 349 29.16 -6.91 18.89
CA ARG A 349 30.15 -5.82 18.86
C ARG A 349 30.56 -5.48 17.44
N ALA A 350 30.74 -4.19 17.13
CA ALA A 350 31.33 -3.78 15.86
C ALA A 350 32.72 -4.43 15.65
N GLY A 351 32.97 -4.96 14.46
CA GLY A 351 34.16 -5.75 14.10
C GLY A 351 34.11 -7.22 14.53
N GLU A 352 33.05 -7.66 15.23
CA GLU A 352 32.86 -9.07 15.57
C GLU A 352 32.54 -9.89 14.32
N LYS A 353 33.07 -11.11 14.28
CA LYS A 353 32.78 -12.08 13.22
C LYS A 353 31.66 -13.01 13.66
N ILE A 354 30.63 -13.10 12.84
CA ILE A 354 29.47 -13.93 13.12
C ILE A 354 29.18 -14.88 11.96
N GLY A 355 28.48 -15.97 12.27
CA GLY A 355 27.82 -16.81 11.29
C GLY A 355 26.35 -16.43 11.18
N ILE A 356 25.78 -16.50 9.98
CA ILE A 356 24.37 -16.21 9.73
C ILE A 356 23.69 -17.50 9.29
N TYR A 357 22.52 -17.80 9.89
CA TYR A 357 21.65 -18.88 9.48
C TYR A 357 20.25 -18.34 9.19
N ILE A 358 19.63 -18.87 8.14
CA ILE A 358 18.26 -18.53 7.72
C ILE A 358 17.54 -19.85 7.53
N ALA A 359 16.36 -20.04 8.12
CA ALA A 359 15.63 -21.28 7.90
C ALA A 359 15.05 -21.31 6.47
N PRO A 360 14.94 -22.49 5.83
CA PRO A 360 14.34 -22.59 4.50
C PRO A 360 12.91 -22.04 4.37
N THR A 361 12.18 -21.97 5.48
CA THR A 361 10.82 -21.40 5.56
C THR A 361 10.79 -19.89 5.57
N ASP A 362 11.90 -19.26 5.89
CA ASP A 362 12.03 -17.83 6.13
C ASP A 362 12.69 -17.13 4.92
N LEU A 363 13.02 -17.91 3.88
CA LEU A 363 13.38 -17.43 2.55
C LEU A 363 12.09 -17.22 1.76
N HIS A 364 11.75 -15.97 1.48
CA HIS A 364 10.59 -15.64 0.65
C HIS A 364 11.05 -15.34 -0.78
N ILE A 365 10.59 -16.14 -1.74
CA ILE A 365 11.01 -16.02 -3.15
C ILE A 365 9.94 -15.32 -3.98
N MET A 366 10.34 -14.26 -4.70
CA MET A 366 9.48 -13.56 -5.64
C MET A 366 9.98 -13.64 -7.07
N HIS A 367 9.04 -13.66 -8.01
CA HIS A 367 9.33 -13.42 -9.42
C HIS A 367 9.83 -11.98 -9.61
N LYS A 368 10.91 -11.81 -10.39
CA LYS A 368 11.26 -10.48 -10.87
C LYS A 368 10.17 -9.98 -11.82
N SER A 369 9.60 -8.82 -11.52
CA SER A 369 8.60 -8.18 -12.39
C SER A 369 9.20 -7.83 -13.75
N ARG A 370 10.49 -7.48 -13.76
CA ARG A 370 11.24 -7.08 -14.94
C ARG A 370 12.72 -7.39 -14.72
N ILE A 371 13.41 -7.75 -15.80
CA ILE A 371 14.85 -8.03 -15.82
C ILE A 371 15.60 -7.15 -16.82
N ILE A 372 14.87 -6.45 -17.70
CA ILE A 372 15.42 -5.61 -18.76
C ILE A 372 14.41 -4.53 -19.12
N ASN A 373 14.88 -3.33 -19.48
CA ASN A 373 13.99 -2.29 -19.99
C ASN A 373 13.58 -2.65 -21.41
N GLU A 374 12.29 -2.86 -21.63
CA GLU A 374 11.68 -3.13 -22.95
C GLU A 374 10.80 -1.96 -23.35
N ILE A 375 11.23 -1.20 -24.37
CA ILE A 375 10.58 0.04 -24.79
C ILE A 375 10.07 -0.14 -26.22
N PHE A 376 8.77 0.02 -26.42
CA PHE A 376 8.16 0.03 -27.74
C PHE A 376 8.19 1.46 -28.29
N THR A 377 8.92 1.66 -29.39
CA THR A 377 9.13 2.98 -29.98
C THR A 377 9.44 2.89 -31.49
N GLU A 378 9.89 3.97 -32.09
CA GLU A 378 10.27 4.05 -33.51
C GLU A 378 11.70 4.59 -33.67
N MET A 379 12.35 4.18 -34.76
CA MET A 379 13.63 4.75 -35.17
C MET A 379 13.43 6.21 -35.56
N TRP A 380 14.16 7.14 -34.93
CA TRP A 380 14.14 8.54 -35.31
C TRP A 380 14.91 8.76 -36.61
N ASP A 381 16.10 8.18 -36.70
CA ASP A 381 16.96 8.19 -37.89
C ASP A 381 17.82 6.91 -37.90
N CYS A 382 18.56 6.67 -38.98
CA CYS A 382 19.52 5.56 -39.05
C CYS A 382 20.53 5.69 -37.89
N GLY A 383 20.63 4.66 -37.05
CA GLY A 383 21.49 4.67 -35.86
C GLY A 383 20.99 5.54 -34.70
N ILE A 384 19.75 6.03 -34.72
CA ILE A 384 19.18 6.83 -33.63
C ILE A 384 17.76 6.37 -33.33
N VAL A 385 17.50 5.98 -32.09
CA VAL A 385 16.16 5.64 -31.61
C VAL A 385 15.60 6.77 -30.75
N GLU A 386 14.31 7.06 -30.90
CA GLU A 386 13.62 7.97 -30.00
C GLU A 386 13.08 7.18 -28.82
N ILE A 387 13.34 7.63 -27.59
CA ILE A 387 12.74 7.07 -26.39
C ILE A 387 12.25 8.26 -25.59
N SER A 388 10.97 8.33 -25.24
CA SER A 388 10.45 9.38 -24.36
C SER A 388 10.84 10.83 -24.72
N GLY A 389 10.92 11.13 -26.01
CA GLY A 389 11.32 12.44 -26.54
C GLY A 389 12.83 12.70 -26.58
N GLY A 390 13.66 11.82 -26.01
CA GLY A 390 15.12 11.85 -26.15
C GLY A 390 15.62 11.01 -27.31
N ARG A 391 16.75 11.42 -27.89
CA ARG A 391 17.36 10.77 -29.06
C ARG A 391 18.61 10.01 -28.64
N PHE A 392 18.51 8.69 -28.59
CA PHE A 392 19.61 7.82 -28.20
C PHE A 392 20.30 7.27 -29.44
N PRO A 393 21.62 7.52 -29.62
CA PRO A 393 22.38 6.83 -30.65
C PRO A 393 22.42 5.33 -30.34
N CYS A 394 22.31 4.48 -31.36
CA CYS A 394 22.29 3.03 -31.25
C CYS A 394 22.95 2.37 -32.46
N ASN A 395 23.41 1.12 -32.30
CA ASN A 395 24.06 0.36 -33.38
C ASN A 395 23.03 -0.38 -34.26
N SER A 396 22.15 0.37 -34.95
CA SER A 396 21.10 -0.19 -35.81
C SER A 396 21.01 0.56 -37.15
N ASP A 397 21.02 -0.19 -38.25
CA ASP A 397 20.90 0.33 -39.62
C ASP A 397 19.43 0.40 -40.11
N LEU A 398 18.46 0.26 -39.20
CA LEU A 398 17.04 0.35 -39.54
C LEU A 398 16.68 1.78 -39.99
N PRO A 399 15.81 1.93 -41.00
CA PRO A 399 15.42 3.24 -41.50
C PRO A 399 14.52 3.99 -40.51
N SER A 400 14.55 5.33 -40.58
CA SER A 400 13.64 6.22 -39.85
C SER A 400 12.17 5.82 -40.00
N GLY A 401 11.41 5.90 -38.91
CA GLY A 401 10.00 5.51 -38.83
C GLY A 401 9.75 4.01 -38.68
N THR A 402 10.80 3.18 -38.59
CA THR A 402 10.63 1.75 -38.31
C THR A 402 10.22 1.54 -36.86
N SER A 403 9.08 0.87 -36.63
CA SER A 403 8.68 0.47 -35.27
C SER A 403 9.59 -0.63 -34.73
N VAL A 404 10.11 -0.41 -33.52
CA VAL A 404 11.12 -1.23 -32.88
C VAL A 404 10.80 -1.47 -31.40
N MET A 405 11.30 -2.58 -30.88
CA MET A 405 11.40 -2.86 -29.46
C MET A 405 12.86 -2.65 -29.07
N VAL A 406 13.11 -1.69 -28.19
CA VAL A 406 14.42 -1.43 -27.61
C VAL A 406 14.55 -2.21 -26.32
N GLN A 407 15.68 -2.89 -26.15
CA GLN A 407 16.05 -3.62 -24.95
C GLN A 407 17.34 -3.03 -24.37
N ILE A 408 17.32 -2.65 -23.09
CA ILE A 408 18.46 -2.06 -22.36
C ILE A 408 18.54 -2.71 -20.99
N ASP A 409 19.69 -3.28 -20.65
CA ASP A 409 19.93 -3.88 -19.32
C ASP A 409 19.86 -2.80 -18.23
N PHE A 410 19.56 -3.19 -16.98
CA PHE A 410 19.44 -2.25 -15.87
C PHE A 410 20.80 -1.64 -15.51
N ASP A 411 21.87 -2.44 -15.59
CA ASP A 411 23.25 -2.00 -15.34
C ASP A 411 23.80 -1.07 -16.43
N ASP A 412 23.16 -1.06 -17.61
CA ASP A 412 23.61 -0.29 -18.78
C ASP A 412 23.04 1.13 -18.83
N VAL A 413 22.10 1.45 -17.94
CA VAL A 413 21.51 2.78 -17.82
C VAL A 413 22.31 3.59 -16.79
N VAL A 414 22.81 4.75 -17.20
CA VAL A 414 23.58 5.64 -16.33
C VAL A 414 22.71 6.82 -15.91
N LEU A 415 22.63 7.04 -14.60
CA LEU A 415 22.02 8.22 -13.99
C LEU A 415 23.08 9.30 -13.72
N HIS A 416 22.71 10.55 -13.98
CA HIS A 416 23.50 11.74 -13.72
C HIS A 416 22.76 12.65 -12.75
N ASP A 417 23.50 13.33 -11.86
CA ASP A 417 22.95 14.26 -10.87
C ASP A 417 22.21 15.43 -11.55
N ASP A 418 22.76 15.95 -12.64
CA ASP A 418 22.17 17.05 -13.41
C ASP A 418 21.42 16.53 -14.64
N GLU A 419 20.17 16.96 -14.82
CA GLU A 419 19.34 16.57 -15.97
C GLU A 419 20.01 16.87 -17.33
N SER A 420 20.81 17.94 -17.40
CA SER A 420 21.47 18.37 -18.63
C SER A 420 22.59 17.44 -19.09
N ASP A 421 23.08 16.59 -18.20
CA ASP A 421 24.19 15.68 -18.48
C ASP A 421 23.68 14.35 -19.07
N GLY A 422 22.38 14.11 -18.95
CA GLY A 422 21.67 13.03 -19.63
C GLY A 422 21.10 13.43 -21.00
N ILE A 423 20.59 12.44 -21.72
CA ILE A 423 19.79 12.63 -22.94
C ILE A 423 18.33 12.97 -22.58
N ILE A 424 17.85 12.50 -21.42
CA ILE A 424 16.49 12.71 -20.91
C ILE A 424 16.53 13.04 -19.42
N GLY A 425 15.71 14.00 -19.00
CA GLY A 425 15.44 14.25 -17.59
C GLY A 425 14.35 13.32 -17.03
N ALA A 426 14.55 12.85 -15.80
CA ALA A 426 13.60 12.01 -15.08
C ALA A 426 13.57 12.35 -13.59
N GLU A 427 12.52 11.91 -12.91
CA GLU A 427 12.38 11.98 -11.46
C GLU A 427 12.55 10.58 -10.85
N VAL A 428 13.37 10.45 -9.82
CA VAL A 428 13.51 9.21 -9.06
C VAL A 428 12.22 8.91 -8.31
N ILE A 429 11.53 7.83 -8.68
CA ILE A 429 10.26 7.42 -8.07
C ILE A 429 10.48 6.50 -6.88
N ASN A 430 11.49 5.66 -6.97
CA ASN A 430 11.81 4.65 -5.97
C ASN A 430 13.28 4.23 -6.08
N SER A 431 13.89 3.90 -4.95
CA SER A 431 15.20 3.24 -4.87
C SER A 431 15.08 2.11 -3.86
N ILE A 432 15.56 0.92 -4.20
CA ILE A 432 15.56 -0.26 -3.32
C ILE A 432 16.97 -0.82 -3.26
N TYR A 433 17.52 -0.94 -2.07
CA TYR A 433 18.81 -1.60 -1.88
C TYR A 433 18.68 -3.12 -2.05
N LYS A 434 19.55 -3.70 -2.88
CA LYS A 434 19.59 -5.11 -3.27
C LYS A 434 20.79 -5.86 -2.67
N GLY A 435 21.21 -5.46 -1.47
CA GLY A 435 22.31 -6.07 -0.72
C GLY A 435 23.71 -5.60 -1.14
N SER A 436 23.94 -5.33 -2.44
CA SER A 436 25.23 -4.84 -2.94
C SER A 436 25.12 -3.61 -3.87
N TYR A 437 23.92 -3.31 -4.35
CA TYR A 437 23.62 -2.20 -5.27
C TYR A 437 22.19 -1.69 -5.02
N PHE A 438 21.82 -0.55 -5.59
CA PHE A 438 20.46 0.00 -5.58
C PHE A 438 19.75 -0.26 -6.91
N GLN A 439 18.54 -0.79 -6.85
CA GLN A 439 17.62 -0.81 -7.98
C GLN A 439 16.72 0.42 -7.92
N CYS A 440 16.96 1.35 -8.82
CA CYS A 440 16.22 2.59 -8.98
C CYS A 440 15.13 2.45 -10.05
N VAL A 441 13.98 3.08 -9.79
CA VAL A 441 12.96 3.33 -10.80
C VAL A 441 12.85 4.85 -10.97
N VAL A 442 13.14 5.32 -12.17
CA VAL A 442 13.03 6.74 -12.53
C VAL A 442 11.94 6.92 -13.57
N ARG A 443 11.18 8.01 -13.47
CA ARG A 443 10.07 8.32 -14.36
C ARG A 443 10.38 9.58 -15.15
N THR A 444 10.34 9.45 -16.46
CA THR A 444 10.50 10.56 -17.40
C THR A 444 9.26 11.46 -17.41
N ASP A 445 9.37 12.66 -17.98
CA ASP A 445 8.29 13.66 -18.01
C ASP A 445 7.06 13.23 -18.83
N ASP A 446 7.23 12.29 -19.74
CA ASP A 446 6.15 11.63 -20.49
C ASP A 446 5.59 10.38 -19.78
N TYR A 447 5.93 10.20 -18.50
CA TYR A 447 5.46 9.12 -17.61
C TYR A 447 5.93 7.71 -17.99
N TYR A 448 7.10 7.58 -18.61
CA TYR A 448 7.74 6.30 -18.84
C TYR A 448 8.68 5.93 -17.68
N ASP A 449 8.67 4.67 -17.25
CA ASP A 449 9.48 4.19 -16.13
C ASP A 449 10.72 3.42 -16.64
N PHE A 450 11.90 3.91 -16.31
CA PHE A 450 13.17 3.21 -16.47
C PHE A 450 13.58 2.52 -15.17
N PHE A 451 14.13 1.31 -15.30
CA PHE A 451 14.68 0.52 -14.21
C PHE A 451 16.20 0.50 -14.37
N ILE A 452 16.92 0.83 -13.30
CA ILE A 452 18.37 0.99 -13.29
C ILE A 452 18.93 0.28 -12.08
N ASP A 453 20.02 -0.45 -12.26
CA ASP A 453 20.81 -1.03 -11.18
C ASP A 453 22.10 -0.19 -11.07
N THR A 454 22.36 0.42 -9.91
CA THR A 454 23.46 1.38 -9.68
C THR A 454 24.08 1.22 -8.29
N GLU A 455 25.34 1.62 -8.10
CA GLU A 455 25.98 1.63 -6.78
C GLU A 455 25.57 2.85 -5.92
N ASP A 456 25.05 3.90 -6.57
CA ASP A 456 24.72 5.18 -5.94
C ASP A 456 23.32 5.17 -5.29
N ASP A 457 23.21 5.77 -4.11
CA ASP A 457 21.93 5.95 -3.41
C ASP A 457 21.23 7.22 -3.89
N TRP A 458 20.11 7.03 -4.59
CA TRP A 458 19.27 8.11 -5.11
C TRP A 458 18.01 8.31 -4.28
N MET A 459 17.72 9.56 -3.90
CA MET A 459 16.55 9.86 -3.11
C MET A 459 15.31 10.04 -3.98
N LYS A 460 14.17 9.60 -3.46
CA LYS A 460 12.89 9.82 -4.12
C LYS A 460 12.62 11.33 -4.29
N GLY A 461 12.28 11.71 -5.52
CA GLY A 461 12.01 13.10 -5.91
C GLY A 461 13.23 13.82 -6.50
N ASP A 462 14.41 13.19 -6.48
CA ASP A 462 15.59 13.73 -7.15
C ASP A 462 15.34 13.79 -8.66
N ARG A 463 15.80 14.88 -9.28
CA ARG A 463 15.76 15.05 -10.73
C ARG A 463 17.12 14.67 -11.30
N VAL A 464 17.11 13.76 -12.27
CA VAL A 464 18.30 13.10 -12.78
C VAL A 464 18.32 13.08 -14.31
N GLY A 465 19.51 13.06 -14.88
CA GLY A 465 19.72 12.82 -16.31
C GLY A 465 19.91 11.32 -16.60
N ILE A 466 19.28 10.80 -17.65
CA ILE A 466 19.44 9.41 -18.10
C ILE A 466 20.31 9.39 -19.36
N SER A 467 21.32 8.51 -19.38
CA SER A 467 22.08 8.21 -20.59
C SER A 467 22.32 6.71 -20.73
N VAL A 468 22.45 6.24 -21.98
CA VAL A 468 22.75 4.85 -22.30
C VAL A 468 23.75 4.84 -23.44
N LYS A 469 24.78 3.98 -23.34
CA LYS A 469 25.79 3.86 -24.40
C LYS A 469 25.19 3.19 -25.64
N PRO A 470 25.57 3.60 -26.87
CA PRO A 470 24.96 3.08 -28.09
C PRO A 470 25.06 1.58 -28.27
N GLU A 471 26.17 0.98 -27.82
CA GLU A 471 26.40 -0.47 -27.85
C GLU A 471 25.48 -1.29 -26.94
N ASN A 472 24.90 -0.66 -25.92
CA ASN A 472 24.04 -1.30 -24.93
C ASN A 472 22.55 -1.23 -25.31
N ILE A 473 22.21 -0.51 -26.39
CA ILE A 473 20.85 -0.39 -26.89
C ILE A 473 20.60 -1.47 -27.94
N ILE A 474 19.92 -2.54 -27.53
CA ILE A 474 19.57 -3.65 -28.43
C ILE A 474 18.24 -3.31 -29.11
N VAL A 475 18.28 -3.07 -30.42
CA VAL A 475 17.10 -2.73 -31.21
C VAL A 475 16.59 -3.96 -31.96
N LYS A 476 15.31 -4.30 -31.79
CA LYS A 476 14.62 -5.36 -32.52
C LYS A 476 13.48 -4.80 -33.33
N GLN A 477 13.47 -5.03 -34.63
CA GLN A 477 12.35 -4.64 -35.48
C GLN A 477 11.09 -5.41 -35.10
N ILE A 478 9.97 -4.71 -34.99
CA ILE A 478 8.66 -5.31 -34.76
C ILE A 478 7.94 -5.35 -36.11
N GLU A 479 7.66 -6.55 -36.61
CA GLU A 479 6.74 -6.68 -37.72
C GLU A 479 5.33 -6.39 -37.22
N ARG A 480 4.69 -5.32 -37.72
CA ARG A 480 3.25 -5.15 -37.53
C ARG A 480 2.56 -6.34 -38.19
N SER A 481 2.06 -7.28 -37.41
CA SER A 481 1.02 -8.19 -37.88
C SER A 481 -0.16 -7.32 -38.31
N LYS A 482 -0.44 -7.31 -39.62
CA LYS A 482 -1.72 -6.82 -40.14
C LYS A 482 -2.78 -7.82 -39.67
N ASP A 483 -3.26 -7.66 -38.45
CA ASP A 483 -4.55 -8.11 -37.94
C ASP A 483 -4.59 -7.81 -36.43
N GLU A 484 -5.08 -6.62 -36.08
CA GLU A 484 -5.92 -6.34 -34.89
C GLU A 484 -6.54 -4.93 -34.98
#